data_AF-A0AB94IMD6-F1
#
_entry.id   AF-A0AB94IMD6-F1
#
_cell.length_a   1.000
_cell.length_b   1.000
_cell.length_c   1.000
_cell.angle_alpha   90.00
_cell.angle_beta   90.00
_cell.angle_gamma   90.00
#
_symmetry.space_group_name_H-M   'P 1'
#
loop_
_entity.id
_entity.type
_entity.pdbx_description
1 polymer ?
#
loop_
_entity_poly.entity_id
_entity_poly.type
_entity_poly.pdbx_seq_one_letter_code
_entity_poly.pdbx_strand_id
1 'polypeptide(L)' 'MKNANNRYKSGQTVNIIETGEAVTILKWQYVKNMKRYSYTVKEHPETFYFEEELQDL' A
#
# COMPACT_ATOMS: atom_id res chain seq x y z
N MET A 1 -6.34 -17.46 12.79
CA MET A 1 -6.41 -16.53 11.65
C MET A 1 -5.34 -15.47 11.89
N LYS A 2 -4.27 -15.45 11.08
CA LYS A 2 -3.16 -14.49 11.31
C LYS A 2 -3.66 -13.11 10.88
N ASN A 3 -3.96 -12.26 11.86
CA ASN A 3 -4.24 -10.84 11.65
C ASN A 3 -3.03 -10.23 10.96
N ALA A 4 -3.10 -10.10 9.63
CA ALA A 4 -2.19 -9.23 8.92
C ALA A 4 -2.52 -7.81 9.37
N ASN A 5 -1.66 -7.25 10.22
CA ASN A 5 -1.68 -5.85 10.63
C ASN A 5 -1.09 -4.97 9.51
N ASN A 6 -1.52 -5.19 8.26
CA ASN A 6 -1.26 -4.23 7.21
C ASN A 6 -2.15 -3.00 7.45
N ARG A 7 -1.55 -1.80 7.39
CA ARG A 7 -2.22 -0.52 7.63
C ARG A 7 -3.33 -0.25 6.63
N TYR A 8 -3.12 -0.61 5.37
CA TYR A 8 -4.08 -0.37 4.29
C TYR A 8 -4.68 -1.65 3.74
N LYS A 9 -6.00 -1.67 3.50
CA LYS A 9 -6.69 -2.84 2.94
C LYS A 9 -6.91 -2.68 1.43
N SER A 10 -7.05 -3.81 0.73
CA SER A 10 -7.47 -3.80 -0.67
C SER A 10 -8.83 -3.11 -0.83
N GLY A 11 -8.92 -2.19 -1.77
CA GLY A 11 -10.07 -1.32 -2.02
C GLY A 11 -10.05 0.01 -1.27
N GLN A 12 -9.07 0.24 -0.37
CA GLN A 12 -8.91 1.51 0.32
C GLN A 12 -8.20 2.53 -0.55
N THR A 13 -8.69 3.77 -0.57
CA THR A 13 -8.03 4.89 -1.24
C THR A 13 -7.07 5.57 -0.27
N VAL A 14 -5.86 5.84 -0.74
CA VAL A 14 -4.76 6.46 0.00
C VAL A 14 -4.08 7.48 -0.91
N ASN A 15 -3.27 8.37 -0.34
CA ASN A 15 -2.48 9.33 -1.11
C ASN A 15 -1.02 8.87 -1.18
N ILE A 16 -0.40 8.97 -2.36
CA ILE A 16 1.05 8.85 -2.50
C ILE A 16 1.67 10.15 -1.98
N ILE A 17 2.56 10.07 -1.00
CA ILE A 17 3.15 11.25 -0.37
C ILE A 17 4.01 12.05 -1.35
N GLU A 18 4.77 11.35 -2.22
CA GLU A 18 5.69 11.98 -3.16
C GLU A 18 4.97 12.83 -4.22
N THR A 19 3.88 12.31 -4.78
CA THR A 19 3.16 12.96 -5.89
C THR A 19 1.90 13.69 -5.43
N GLY A 20 1.39 13.38 -4.24
CA GLY A 20 0.08 13.83 -3.76
C GLY A 20 -1.11 13.17 -4.48
N GLU A 21 -0.87 12.11 -5.25
CA GLU A 21 -1.89 11.43 -6.05
C GLU A 21 -2.73 10.45 -5.20
N ALA A 22 -4.05 10.54 -5.35
CA ALA A 22 -4.99 9.64 -4.71
C ALA A 22 -5.10 8.35 -5.50
N VAL A 23 -4.75 7.23 -4.86
CA VAL A 23 -4.67 5.92 -5.47
C VAL A 23 -5.37 4.86 -4.63
N THR A 24 -5.83 3.80 -5.26
CA THR A 24 -6.59 2.74 -4.63
C THR A 24 -5.72 1.52 -4.42
N ILE A 25 -5.60 1.03 -3.18
CA ILE A 25 -4.87 -0.20 -2.89
C ILE A 25 -5.54 -1.38 -3.58
N LEU A 26 -4.82 -2.05 -4.47
CA LEU A 26 -5.28 -3.25 -5.16
C LEU A 26 -4.97 -4.50 -4.34
N LYS A 27 -3.71 -4.65 -3.95
CA LYS A 27 -3.20 -5.79 -3.17
C LYS A 27 -2.07 -5.34 -2.27
N TRP A 28 -1.84 -6.08 -1.20
CA TRP A 28 -0.73 -5.86 -0.29
C TRP A 28 0.01 -7.18 -0.05
N GLN A 29 1.31 -7.08 0.21
CA GLN A 29 2.16 -8.24 0.45
C GLN A 29 3.13 -7.93 1.59
N TYR A 30 3.47 -8.95 2.38
CA TYR A 30 4.46 -8.80 3.44
C TYR A 30 5.85 -9.20 2.92
N VAL A 31 6.74 -8.23 2.84
CA VAL A 31 8.14 -8.42 2.43
C VAL A 31 8.94 -8.82 3.67
N LYS A 32 9.12 -10.13 3.87
CA LYS A 32 9.83 -10.68 5.04
C LYS A 32 11.25 -10.14 5.22
N ASN A 33 11.96 -9.88 4.12
CA ASN A 33 13.34 -9.40 4.15
C ASN A 33 13.45 -8.00 4.81
N MET A 34 12.48 -7.13 4.54
CA MET A 34 12.42 -5.78 5.11
C MET A 34 11.52 -5.69 6.34
N LYS A 35 10.79 -6.76 6.67
CA LYS A 35 9.73 -6.79 7.68
C LYS A 35 8.65 -5.71 7.47
N ARG A 36 8.41 -5.33 6.21
CA ARG A 36 7.48 -4.25 5.81
C ARG A 36 6.38 -4.79 4.91
N TYR A 37 5.25 -4.08 4.87
CA TYR A 37 4.20 -4.32 3.90
C TYR A 37 4.43 -3.46 2.66
N SER A 38 4.37 -4.09 1.48
CA SER A 38 4.27 -3.42 0.20
C SER A 38 2.83 -3.44 -0.28
N TYR A 39 2.47 -2.42 -1.03
CA TYR A 39 1.13 -2.16 -1.53
C TYR A 39 1.22 -1.88 -3.03
N THR A 40 0.46 -2.63 -3.82
CA THR A 40 0.25 -2.33 -5.24
C THR A 40 -1.06 -1.58 -5.36
N VAL A 41 -1.06 -0.52 -6.15
CA VAL A 41 -2.24 0.32 -6.38
C VAL A 41 -2.87 -0.01 -7.73
N LYS A 42 -4.17 0.28 -7.89
CA LYS A 42 -4.93 -0.09 -9.09
C LYS A 42 -4.57 0.78 -10.29
N GLU A 43 -4.23 2.03 -10.01
CA GLU A 43 -3.88 3.10 -10.95
C GLU A 43 -2.50 2.82 -11.56
N HIS A 44 -1.59 2.24 -10.77
CA HIS A 44 -0.22 1.85 -11.16
C HIS A 44 0.07 0.40 -10.75
N PRO A 45 -0.45 -0.60 -11.49
CA PRO A 45 -0.30 -2.01 -11.12
C PRO A 45 1.13 -2.54 -11.29
N GLU A 46 1.96 -1.82 -12.05
CA GLU A 46 3.39 -2.12 -12.26
C GLU A 46 4.28 -1.56 -11.15
N THR A 47 3.76 -0.63 -10.35
CA THR A 47 4.48 0.01 -9.25
C THR A 47 4.02 -0.57 -7.91
N PHE A 48 4.94 -0.66 -6.96
CA PHE A 48 4.62 -0.96 -5.58
C PHE A 48 5.13 0.17 -4.69
N TYR A 49 4.40 0.41 -3.62
CA TYR A 49 4.69 1.43 -2.63
C TYR A 49 4.80 0.78 -1.27
N PHE A 50 5.65 1.32 -0.40
CA PHE A 50 5.69 0.91 0.99
C PHE A 50 4.71 1.72 1.84
N GLU A 51 4.42 1.21 3.03
CA GLU A 51 3.54 1.88 3.99
C GLU A 51 3.95 3.33 4.32
N GLU A 52 5.25 3.62 4.28
CA GLU A 52 5.80 4.95 4.57
C GLU A 52 5.66 5.94 3.40
N GLU A 53 5.38 5.45 2.20
CA GLU A 53 5.20 6.28 0.99
C GLU A 53 3.73 6.64 0.74
N LEU A 54 2.85 6.03 1.53
CA LEU A 54 1.40 6.19 1.45
C LEU A 54 0.91 6.91 2.70
N GLN A 55 -0.13 7.72 2.52
CA GLN A 55 -0.78 8.44 3.58
C GLN A 55 -2.29 8.23 3.52
N ASP A 56 -2.91 8.12 4.69
CA ASP A 56 -4.36 8.15 4.82
C ASP A 56 -4.91 9.50 4.32
N LEU A 57 -5.98 9.46 3.52
CA LEU A 57 -6.74 10.64 3.12
C LEU A 57 -7.58 11.20 4.28
#